data_AF-A0A9D8CQD1-F1
#
_entry.id   AF-A0A9D8CQD1-F1
#
_cell.length_a   1.000
_cell.length_b   1.000
_cell.length_c   1.000
_cell.angle_alpha   90.00
_cell.angle_beta   90.00
_cell.angle_gamma   90.00
#
_symmetry.space_group_name_H-M   'P 1'
#
loop_
_entity.id
_entity.type
_entity.pdbx_description
1 polymer ?
#
loop_
_entity_poly.entity_id
_entity_poly.type
_entity_poly.pdbx_seq_one_letter_code
_entity_poly.pdbx_strand_id
1 'polypeptide(L)'
;MAEKDVAPETWRRVLALNRLGDAPSPAILASMYRHLAHWPSFLARIEVALTPAAADGSLARTISANRALAERLGASVRDRLGSPNADDVTRREARHAVAAFVEHAIAKMVTICRAIRVARGVA
;
A
#
# COMPACT_ATOMS: atom_id res chain seq x y z
N MET A 1 -11.98 -8.88 -9.81
CA MET A 1 -12.77 -7.79 -10.37
C MET A 1 -11.92 -7.00 -11.35
N ALA A 2 -12.41 -6.85 -12.57
CA ALA A 2 -11.86 -6.09 -13.69
C ALA A 2 -12.71 -4.83 -13.95
N GLU A 3 -12.21 -3.91 -14.77
CA GLU A 3 -12.87 -2.63 -15.11
C GLU A 3 -14.32 -2.81 -15.58
N LYS A 4 -14.58 -3.83 -16.41
CA LYS A 4 -15.90 -4.14 -16.98
C LYS A 4 -16.95 -4.56 -15.94
N ASP A 5 -16.56 -4.86 -14.71
CA ASP A 5 -17.44 -5.40 -13.67
C ASP A 5 -18.15 -4.28 -12.87
N VAL A 6 -17.80 -3.00 -13.08
CA VAL A 6 -18.35 -1.84 -12.36
C VAL A 6 -18.62 -0.66 -13.28
N ALA A 7 -19.40 0.32 -12.82
CA ALA A 7 -19.63 1.55 -13.56
C ALA A 7 -18.29 2.30 -13.81
N PRO A 8 -18.08 2.93 -14.99
CA PRO A 8 -16.84 3.62 -15.33
C PRO A 8 -16.39 4.67 -14.31
N GLU A 9 -17.33 5.36 -13.68
CA GLU A 9 -17.05 6.34 -12.62
C GLU A 9 -16.48 5.71 -11.35
N THR A 10 -16.95 4.52 -11.00
CA THR A 10 -16.40 3.76 -9.86
C THR A 10 -14.98 3.32 -10.18
N TRP A 11 -14.72 2.87 -11.41
CA TRP A 11 -13.38 2.50 -11.83
C TRP A 11 -12.41 3.68 -11.86
N ARG A 12 -12.84 4.85 -12.35
CA ARG A 12 -12.04 6.09 -12.27
C ARG A 12 -11.65 6.42 -10.83
N ARG A 13 -12.58 6.27 -9.88
CA ARG A 13 -12.33 6.48 -8.46
C ARG A 13 -11.37 5.46 -7.86
N VAL A 14 -11.48 4.19 -8.26
CA VAL A 14 -10.50 3.14 -7.91
C VAL A 14 -9.09 3.55 -8.33
N LEU A 15 -8.93 4.01 -9.58
CA LEU A 15 -7.63 4.44 -10.09
C LEU A 15 -7.12 5.71 -9.39
N ALA A 16 -7.98 6.68 -9.12
CA ALA A 16 -7.63 7.91 -8.41
C ALA A 16 -7.14 7.61 -6.98
N LEU A 17 -7.90 6.80 -6.23
CA LEU A 17 -7.52 6.34 -4.90
C LEU A 17 -6.24 5.52 -4.90
N ASN A 18 -6.01 4.71 -5.94
CA ASN A 18 -4.80 3.90 -6.03
C ASN A 18 -3.53 4.75 -6.13
N ARG A 19 -3.62 5.95 -6.73
CA ARG A 19 -2.48 6.87 -6.88
C ARG A 19 -2.16 7.66 -5.61
N LEU A 20 -3.07 7.70 -4.62
CA LEU A 20 -2.83 8.45 -3.39
C LEU A 20 -1.64 7.88 -2.62
N GLY A 21 -0.64 8.72 -2.35
CA GLY A 21 0.55 8.36 -1.61
C GLY A 21 1.61 7.58 -2.40
N ASP A 22 1.48 7.48 -3.72
CA ASP A 22 2.52 6.90 -4.58
C ASP A 22 3.61 7.90 -4.94
N ALA A 23 4.86 7.42 -4.94
CA ALA A 23 5.98 8.04 -5.64
C ALA A 23 5.94 7.62 -7.13
N PRO A 24 6.65 8.29 -8.07
CA PRO A 24 6.52 8.04 -9.50
C PRO A 24 7.14 6.68 -9.88
N SER A 25 6.37 5.61 -9.73
CA SER A 25 6.69 4.23 -10.13
C SER A 25 5.37 3.53 -10.42
N PRO A 26 5.30 2.57 -11.37
CA PRO A 26 4.04 1.96 -11.77
C PRO A 26 3.28 1.40 -10.56
N ALA A 27 2.14 2.02 -10.25
CA ALA A 27 1.30 1.65 -9.14
C ALA A 27 0.56 0.36 -9.49
N ILE A 28 1.00 -0.77 -8.91
CA ILE A 28 0.20 -2.00 -8.94
C ILE A 28 -1.18 -1.66 -8.35
N LEU A 29 -2.24 -1.97 -9.08
CA LEU A 29 -3.59 -1.72 -8.60
C LEU A 29 -3.87 -2.61 -7.38
N ALA A 30 -3.96 -1.98 -6.22
CA ALA A 30 -4.21 -2.67 -4.98
C ALA A 30 -5.53 -3.44 -5.05
N SER A 31 -5.48 -4.73 -4.69
CA SER A 31 -6.66 -5.61 -4.64
C SER A 31 -7.75 -5.07 -3.72
N MET A 32 -7.37 -4.30 -2.68
CA MET A 32 -8.31 -3.62 -1.78
C MET A 32 -9.30 -2.73 -2.56
N TYR A 33 -8.82 -1.81 -3.40
CA TYR A 33 -9.72 -0.90 -4.12
C TYR A 33 -10.61 -1.65 -5.12
N ARG A 34 -10.10 -2.73 -5.72
CA ARG A 34 -10.92 -3.62 -6.56
C ARG A 34 -12.06 -4.25 -5.76
N HIS A 35 -11.80 -4.70 -4.53
CA HIS A 35 -12.85 -5.27 -3.70
C HIS A 35 -13.87 -4.20 -3.24
N LEU A 36 -13.38 -3.02 -2.86
CA LEU A 36 -14.23 -1.92 -2.38
C LEU A 36 -15.11 -1.29 -3.46
N ALA A 37 -14.77 -1.47 -4.74
CA ALA A 37 -15.56 -0.98 -5.87
C ALA A 37 -16.96 -1.59 -5.95
N HIS A 38 -17.20 -2.75 -5.32
CA HIS A 38 -18.55 -3.30 -5.18
C HIS A 38 -19.45 -2.46 -4.24
N TRP A 39 -18.87 -1.51 -3.50
CA TRP A 39 -19.59 -0.54 -2.66
C TRP A 39 -19.22 0.92 -3.04
N PRO A 40 -19.75 1.46 -4.15
CA PRO A 40 -19.34 2.75 -4.70
C PRO A 40 -19.52 3.93 -3.73
N SER A 41 -20.60 3.94 -2.94
CA SER A 41 -20.86 4.98 -1.94
C SER A 41 -19.81 4.98 -0.82
N PHE A 42 -19.34 3.80 -0.41
CA PHE A 42 -18.26 3.67 0.57
C PHE A 42 -16.92 4.12 -0.03
N LEU A 43 -16.66 3.77 -1.30
CA LEU A 43 -15.46 4.23 -2.01
C LEU A 43 -15.39 5.76 -2.12
N ALA A 44 -16.52 6.42 -2.40
CA ALA A 44 -16.62 7.88 -2.41
C ALA A 44 -16.31 8.49 -1.03
N ARG A 45 -16.78 7.87 0.06
CA ARG A 45 -16.47 8.34 1.42
C ARG A 45 -14.98 8.23 1.75
N ILE A 46 -14.32 7.16 1.31
CA ILE A 46 -12.86 7.00 1.47
C ILE A 46 -12.12 8.12 0.72
N GLU A 47 -12.52 8.42 -0.51
CA GLU A 47 -11.92 9.50 -1.31
C GLU A 47 -12.03 10.85 -0.59
N VAL A 48 -13.23 11.20 -0.11
CA VAL A 48 -13.43 12.44 0.66
C VAL A 48 -12.56 12.47 1.92
N ALA A 49 -12.44 11.36 2.63
CA ALA A 49 -11.66 11.29 3.87
C ALA A 49 -10.14 11.39 3.65
N LEU A 50 -9.62 10.79 2.56
CA LEU A 50 -8.18 10.76 2.28
C LEU A 50 -7.68 11.99 1.53
N THR A 51 -8.54 12.71 0.81
CA THR A 51 -8.14 13.85 -0.03
C THR A 51 -7.43 14.96 0.76
N PRO A 52 -7.92 15.43 1.93
CA PRO A 52 -7.22 16.48 2.69
C PRO A 52 -5.82 16.06 3.13
N ALA A 53 -5.67 14.82 3.61
CA ALA A 53 -4.39 14.26 4.05
C ALA A 53 -3.44 13.97 2.88
N ALA A 54 -3.96 13.77 1.68
CA ALA A 54 -3.14 13.68 0.47
C ALA A 54 -2.66 15.08 0.05
N ALA A 55 -3.55 16.08 0.08
CA ALA A 55 -3.27 17.45 -0.33
C ALA A 55 -2.23 18.15 0.57
N ASP A 56 -2.27 17.92 1.89
CA ASP A 56 -1.30 18.49 2.84
C ASP A 56 0.01 17.66 2.96
N GLY A 57 0.14 16.58 2.17
CA GLY A 57 1.26 15.65 2.17
C GLY A 57 1.37 14.74 3.39
N SER A 58 0.43 14.78 4.33
CA SER A 58 0.43 13.95 5.55
C SER A 58 0.40 12.46 5.22
N LEU A 59 -0.35 12.08 4.18
CA LEU A 59 -0.42 10.71 3.70
C LEU A 59 0.94 10.22 3.20
N ALA A 60 1.62 11.02 2.38
CA ALA A 60 2.96 10.69 1.86
C ALA A 60 3.99 10.57 2.99
N ARG A 61 4.01 11.54 3.92
CA ARG A 61 4.89 11.51 5.10
C ARG A 61 4.68 10.26 5.96
N THR A 62 3.42 9.91 6.22
CA THR A 62 3.06 8.74 7.04
C THR A 62 3.48 7.43 6.37
N ILE A 63 3.24 7.31 5.05
CA ILE A 63 3.68 6.14 4.28
C ILE A 63 5.21 6.00 4.34
N SER A 64 5.96 7.09 4.15
CA SER A 64 7.42 7.07 4.24
C SER A 64 7.92 6.72 5.65
N ALA A 65 7.29 7.27 6.69
CA ALA A 65 7.63 6.94 8.07
C ALA A 65 7.40 5.46 8.39
N ASN A 66 6.30 4.88 7.89
CA ASN A 66 6.01 3.46 8.06
C ASN A 66 7.03 2.56 7.32
N ARG A 67 7.44 2.94 6.10
CA ARG A 67 8.52 2.25 5.36
C ARG A 67 9.83 2.27 6.14
N ALA A 68 10.25 3.44 6.62
CA ALA A 68 11.48 3.58 7.40
C ALA A 68 11.43 2.77 8.71
N LEU A 69 10.26 2.70 9.38
CA LEU A 69 10.09 1.85 10.56
C LEU A 69 10.23 0.37 10.21
N ALA A 70 9.59 -0.09 9.13
CA ALA A 70 9.67 -1.46 8.67
C ALA A 70 11.10 -1.85 8.29
N GLU A 71 11.85 -0.97 7.61
CA GLU A 71 13.26 -1.17 7.27
C GLU A 71 14.13 -1.36 8.52
N ARG A 72 13.96 -0.50 9.54
CA ARG A 72 14.70 -0.62 10.81
C ARG A 72 14.40 -1.94 11.53
N LEU A 73 13.13 -2.32 11.61
CA LEU A 73 12.72 -3.60 12.22
C LEU A 73 13.26 -4.79 11.42
N GLY A 74 13.20 -4.73 10.09
CA GLY A 74 13.73 -5.75 9.19
C GLY A 74 15.24 -5.94 9.35
N ALA A 75 16.01 -4.85 9.51
CA ALA A 75 17.43 -4.91 9.80
C ALA A 75 17.70 -5.66 11.13
N SER A 76 16.95 -5.34 12.19
CA SER A 76 17.08 -6.04 13.47
C SER A 76 16.72 -7.53 13.39
N VAL A 77 15.68 -7.89 12.62
CA VAL A 77 15.30 -9.29 12.38
C VAL A 77 16.40 -10.02 11.61
N ARG A 78 16.95 -9.41 10.56
CA ARG A 78 18.07 -9.96 9.78
C ARG A 78 19.28 -10.25 10.68
N ASP A 79 19.64 -9.33 11.55
CA ASP A 79 20.80 -9.48 12.43
C ASP A 79 20.61 -10.65 13.43
N ARG A 80 19.35 -10.95 13.82
CA ARG A 80 19.00 -12.09 14.70
C ARG A 80 18.92 -13.43 13.98
N LEU A 81 18.45 -13.44 12.73
CA LEU A 81 18.37 -14.66 11.92
C LEU A 81 19.76 -15.16 11.49
N GLY A 82 20.78 -14.29 11.57
CA GLY A 82 22.09 -14.54 11.00
C GLY A 82 22.06 -14.46 9.47
N SER A 83 23.24 -14.46 8.84
CA SER A 83 23.30 -14.57 7.38
C SER A 83 23.20 -16.06 7.03
N PRO A 84 22.16 -16.52 6.29
CA PRO A 84 22.17 -17.87 5.77
C PRO A 84 23.42 -18.05 4.91
N ASN A 85 24.03 -19.23 4.98
CA ASN A 85 25.18 -19.59 4.17
C ASN A 85 24.68 -19.82 2.73
N ALA A 86 24.46 -18.72 2.03
CA ALA A 86 23.91 -18.65 0.69
C ALA A 86 24.84 -17.79 -0.16
N ASP A 87 25.07 -18.25 -1.39
CA ASP A 87 25.81 -17.48 -2.40
C ASP A 87 25.10 -16.15 -2.73
N ASP A 88 25.84 -15.27 -3.40
CA ASP A 88 25.34 -13.92 -3.71
C ASP A 88 24.17 -13.91 -4.69
N VAL A 89 24.04 -14.95 -5.53
CA VAL A 89 22.94 -15.12 -6.48
C VAL A 89 21.64 -15.41 -5.71
N THR A 90 21.64 -16.44 -4.87
CA THR A 90 20.50 -16.83 -4.03
C THR A 90 20.06 -15.67 -3.13
N ARG A 91 21.03 -14.93 -2.56
CA ARG A 91 20.74 -13.76 -1.72
C ARG A 91 20.11 -12.61 -2.50
N ARG A 92 20.52 -12.40 -3.76
CA ARG A 92 19.94 -11.38 -4.64
C ARG A 92 18.53 -11.76 -5.07
N GLU A 93 18.29 -13.01 -5.43
CA GLU A 93 16.96 -13.51 -5.82
C GLU A 93 15.97 -13.43 -4.66
N ALA A 94 16.36 -13.87 -3.47
CA ALA A 94 15.51 -13.78 -2.28
C ALA A 94 15.15 -12.32 -1.93
N ARG A 95 16.12 -11.39 -2.01
CA ARG A 95 15.85 -9.95 -1.84
C ARG A 95 14.89 -9.42 -2.90
N HIS A 96 15.08 -9.79 -4.17
CA HIS A 96 14.22 -9.35 -5.25
C HIS A 96 12.79 -9.87 -5.09
N ALA A 97 12.63 -11.15 -4.73
CA ALA A 97 11.33 -11.75 -4.49
C ALA A 97 10.60 -11.03 -3.34
N VAL A 98 11.27 -10.77 -2.22
CA VAL A 98 10.67 -10.05 -1.08
C VAL A 98 10.38 -8.58 -1.43
N ALA A 99 11.30 -7.88 -2.11
CA ALA A 99 11.12 -6.48 -2.53
C ALA A 99 9.89 -6.32 -3.42
N ALA A 100 9.64 -7.27 -4.34
CA ALA A 100 8.45 -7.27 -5.20
C ALA A 100 7.13 -7.25 -4.40
N PHE A 101 7.08 -7.92 -3.24
CA PHE A 101 5.92 -7.90 -2.35
C PHE A 101 5.80 -6.61 -1.53
N VAL A 102 6.91 -6.07 -1.05
CA VAL A 102 6.92 -4.96 -0.07
C VAL A 102 6.85 -3.59 -0.74
N GLU A 103 7.54 -3.40 -1.86
CA GLU A 103 7.74 -2.08 -2.48
C GLU A 103 6.50 -1.58 -3.24
N HIS A 104 5.70 -2.47 -3.83
CA HIS A 104 4.70 -2.05 -4.83
C HIS A 104 3.24 -2.01 -4.37
N ALA A 105 2.88 -2.61 -3.22
CA ALA A 105 1.48 -2.51 -2.74
C ALA A 105 1.32 -2.65 -1.22
N ILE A 106 2.04 -3.57 -0.57
CA ILE A 106 1.72 -3.96 0.81
C ILE A 106 2.02 -2.85 1.81
N ALA A 107 3.18 -2.19 1.74
CA ALA A 107 3.54 -1.14 2.70
C ALA A 107 2.57 0.06 2.68
N LYS A 108 2.14 0.48 1.48
CA LYS A 108 1.11 1.52 1.30
C LYS A 108 -0.24 1.03 1.85
N MET A 109 -0.65 -0.17 1.45
CA MET A 109 -1.94 -0.72 1.83
C MET A 109 -2.07 -0.97 3.33
N VAL A 110 -1.02 -1.44 4.03
CA VAL A 110 -1.07 -1.61 5.49
C VAL A 110 -1.34 -0.29 6.20
N THR A 111 -0.69 0.80 5.75
CA THR A 111 -0.90 2.15 6.28
C THR A 111 -2.34 2.63 6.04
N ILE A 112 -2.81 2.53 4.80
CA ILE A 112 -4.14 3.00 4.38
C ILE A 112 -5.25 2.16 5.03
N CYS A 113 -5.14 0.83 5.03
CA CYS A 113 -6.09 -0.07 5.70
C CYS A 113 -6.20 0.24 7.20
N ARG A 114 -5.07 0.52 7.87
CA ARG A 114 -5.07 0.89 9.29
C ARG A 114 -5.77 2.22 9.52
N ALA A 115 -5.51 3.23 8.68
CA ALA A 115 -6.20 4.52 8.76
C ALA A 115 -7.72 4.36 8.55
N ILE A 116 -8.15 3.58 7.56
CA ILE A 116 -9.56 3.28 7.31
C ILE A 116 -10.19 2.56 8.52
N ARG A 117 -9.50 1.58 9.11
CA ARG A 117 -9.97 0.86 10.30
C ARG A 117 -10.21 1.81 11.49
N VAL A 118 -9.24 2.68 11.78
CA VAL A 118 -9.35 3.68 12.86
C VAL A 118 -10.48 4.66 12.58
N ALA A 119 -10.60 5.17 11.35
CA ALA A 119 -11.66 6.10 10.95
C ALA A 119 -13.07 5.50 11.08
N ARG A 120 -13.18 4.17 11.04
CA ARG A 120 -14.43 3.43 11.25
C ARG A 120 -14.74 3.13 12.73
N GLY A 121 -13.87 3.51 13.66
CA GLY A 121 -14.05 3.28 15.09
C GLY A 121 -13.86 1.84 15.55
N VAL A 122 -13.19 1.00 14.75
CA VAL A 122 -12.89 -0.39 15.10
C VAL A 122 -11.42 -0.45 15.53
N ALA A 123 -11.17 -0.39 16.83
CA ALA A 123 -9.81 -0.53 17.40
C ALA A 123 -9.30 -1.96 17.27
#